data_AF-A0A699TNM7-F1
#
_entry.id   AF-A0A699TNM7-F1
#
_cell.length_a   1.000
_cell.length_b   1.000
_cell.length_c   1.000
_cell.angle_alpha   90.00
_cell.angle_beta   90.00
_cell.angle_gamma   90.00
#
_symmetry.space_group_name_H-M   'P 1'
#
loop_
_entity.id
_entity.type
_entity.pdbx_description
1 polymer ?
#
loop_
_entity_poly.entity_id
_entity_poly.type
_entity_poly.pdbx_seq_one_letter_code
_entity_poly.pdbx_strand_id
1 'polypeptide(L)'
;MSKGCHVFLANITSTKDEDKSNGKRLEGVPVVREFPEVFPKDLPGIPPTRQVEFLIDLVPDAAPVARAPYRLAPSEMKELADQLQEL
;
A
#
# COMPACT_ATOMS: atom_id res chain seq x y z
N MET A 1 40.26 4.10 28.68
CA MET A 1 40.28 3.88 27.22
C MET A 1 38.84 3.85 26.73
N SER A 2 38.33 4.96 26.19
CA SER A 2 36.96 5.07 25.68
C SER A 2 36.86 4.37 24.33
N LYS A 3 35.98 3.37 24.22
CA LYS A 3 35.68 2.72 22.93
C LYS A 3 34.75 3.67 22.15
N GLY A 4 35.24 4.21 21.05
CA GLY A 4 34.44 5.04 20.14
C GLY A 4 33.29 4.24 19.52
N CYS A 5 32.18 4.91 19.26
CA CYS A 5 30.99 4.32 18.63
C CYS A 5 31.01 4.64 17.13
N HIS A 6 30.81 3.64 16.27
CA HIS A 6 30.72 3.84 14.83
C HIS A 6 29.34 4.37 14.47
N VAL A 7 29.31 5.54 13.83
CA VAL A 7 28.08 6.13 13.29
C VAL A 7 28.18 6.12 11.77
N PHE A 8 27.12 5.66 11.12
CA PHE A 8 26.98 5.73 9.67
C PHE A 8 25.90 6.75 9.34
N LEU A 9 26.26 7.70 8.47
CA LEU A 9 25.32 8.67 7.93
C LEU A 9 24.94 8.22 6.52
N ALA A 10 23.71 7.77 6.34
CA ALA A 10 23.16 7.48 5.02
C ALA A 10 22.36 8.70 4.55
N ASN A 11 22.76 9.24 3.39
CA ASN A 11 22.00 10.29 2.71
C ASN A 11 21.29 9.66 1.51
N ILE A 12 19.96 9.66 1.55
CA ILE A 12 19.13 9.24 0.43
C ILE A 12 18.78 10.49 -0.36
N THR A 13 19.57 10.77 -1.39
CA THR A 13 19.20 11.74 -2.40
C THR A 13 18.22 11.05 -3.35
N SER A 14 16.96 11.46 -3.31
CA SER A 14 16.03 11.16 -4.41
C SER A 14 16.64 11.77 -5.67
N THR A 15 17.16 10.92 -6.55
CA THR A 15 17.41 11.33 -7.93
C THR A 15 16.04 11.73 -8.44
N LYS A 16 15.90 13.01 -8.80
CA LYS A 16 14.87 13.40 -9.75
C LYS A 16 15.22 12.64 -11.02
N ASP A 17 14.81 11.38 -11.08
CA ASP A 17 14.56 10.75 -12.35
C ASP A 17 13.58 11.72 -12.99
N GLU A 18 14.10 12.45 -13.97
CA GLU A 18 13.23 12.90 -15.03
C GLU A 18 12.29 11.74 -15.32
N ASP A 19 11.02 12.05 -15.29
CA ASP A 19 9.89 11.22 -15.67
C ASP A 19 10.06 10.76 -17.13
N LYS A 20 11.04 9.88 -17.35
CA LYS A 20 11.50 9.31 -18.60
C LYS A 20 11.88 7.86 -18.34
N SER A 21 10.89 7.09 -17.90
CA SER A 21 10.54 5.73 -18.37
C SER A 21 11.66 4.76 -18.83
N ASN A 22 12.87 4.81 -18.27
CA ASN A 22 13.98 3.90 -18.60
C ASN A 22 14.45 3.02 -17.42
N GLY A 23 13.73 3.03 -16.30
CA GLY A 23 13.69 1.88 -15.40
C GLY A 23 12.72 0.87 -16.00
N LYS A 24 13.23 -0.32 -16.38
CA LYS A 24 12.50 -1.43 -17.05
C LYS A 24 10.98 -1.33 -16.88
N ARG A 25 10.33 -0.78 -17.90
CA ARG A 25 8.87 -0.76 -18.06
C ARG A 25 8.29 -2.11 -17.63
N LEU A 26 7.34 -2.12 -16.69
CA LEU A 26 6.71 -3.35 -16.18
C LEU A 26 6.09 -4.18 -17.32
N GLU A 27 5.71 -3.50 -18.40
CA GLU A 27 5.27 -4.07 -19.68
C GLU A 27 6.33 -4.94 -20.36
N GLY A 28 7.60 -4.88 -19.93
CA GLY A 28 8.68 -5.74 -20.42
C GLY A 28 8.77 -7.08 -19.68
N VAL A 29 8.08 -7.24 -18.55
CA VAL A 29 8.07 -8.47 -17.77
C VAL A 29 7.13 -9.47 -18.45
N PRO A 30 7.61 -10.68 -18.82
CA PRO A 30 6.80 -11.66 -19.56
C PRO A 30 5.43 -11.97 -18.91
N VAL A 31 5.40 -12.15 -17.59
CA VAL A 31 4.14 -12.42 -16.86
C VAL A 31 3.16 -11.25 -16.90
N VAL A 32 3.63 -10.00 -16.87
CA VAL A 32 2.74 -8.82 -16.95
C VAL A 32 2.11 -8.71 -18.34
N ARG A 33 2.88 -9.06 -19.38
CA ARG A 33 2.39 -9.08 -20.77
C ARG A 33 1.40 -10.20 -21.04
N GLU A 34 1.60 -11.35 -20.40
CA GLU A 34 0.75 -12.52 -20.55
C GLU A 34 -0.59 -12.35 -19.80
N PHE A 35 -0.60 -11.56 -18.72
CA PHE A 35 -1.78 -11.33 -17.88
C PHE A 35 -2.13 -9.84 -17.74
N PRO A 36 -2.48 -9.14 -18.83
CA PRO A 36 -2.77 -7.70 -18.78
C PRO A 36 -4.00 -7.36 -17.94
N GLU A 37 -4.95 -8.30 -17.82
CA GLU A 37 -6.16 -8.15 -17.00
C GLU A 37 -5.88 -8.27 -15.49
N VAL A 38 -4.78 -8.92 -15.10
CA VAL A 38 -4.37 -9.09 -13.69
C VAL A 38 -3.56 -7.87 -13.21
N PHE A 39 -2.91 -7.16 -14.14
CA PHE A 39 -2.11 -5.97 -13.87
C PHE A 39 -2.68 -4.73 -14.60
N PRO A 40 -3.94 -4.35 -14.36
CA PRO A 40 -4.49 -3.14 -14.95
C PRO A 40 -3.78 -1.90 -14.36
N LYS A 41 -3.79 -0.80 -15.13
CA LYS A 41 -3.20 0.48 -14.67
C LYS A 41 -3.91 1.02 -13.44
N ASP A 42 -5.23 0.81 -13.37
CA ASP A 42 -6.10 1.18 -12.27
C ASP A 42 -6.81 -0.08 -11.76
N LEU A 43 -6.96 -0.22 -10.43
CA LEU A 43 -7.64 -1.37 -9.84
C LEU A 43 -9.15 -1.31 -10.11
N PRO A 44 -9.84 -2.44 -10.34
CA PRO A 44 -11.27 -2.48 -10.67
C PRO A 44 -12.21 -2.12 -9.51
N GLY A 45 -11.71 -1.51 -8.43
CA GLY A 45 -12.47 -1.15 -7.24
C GLY A 45 -12.75 -2.34 -6.32
N ILE A 46 -13.94 -2.37 -5.71
CA ILE A 46 -14.36 -3.46 -4.82
C ILE A 46 -14.42 -4.79 -5.60
N PRO A 47 -13.87 -5.89 -5.06
CA PRO A 47 -13.99 -7.19 -5.70
C PRO A 47 -15.45 -7.58 -5.95
N PRO A 48 -15.77 -8.20 -7.10
CA PRO A 48 -17.12 -8.63 -7.41
C PRO A 48 -17.66 -9.58 -6.34
N THR A 49 -18.99 -9.65 -6.23
CA THR A 49 -19.67 -10.57 -5.30
C THR A 49 -19.14 -12.00 -5.51
N ARG A 50 -18.52 -12.56 -4.47
CA ARG A 50 -17.98 -13.92 -4.49
C ARG A 50 -19.14 -14.89 -4.24
N GLN A 51 -19.10 -16.06 -4.88
CA GLN A 51 -20.12 -17.12 -4.69
C GLN A 51 -20.08 -17.74 -3.29
N VAL A 52 -18.95 -17.56 -2.59
CA VAL A 52 -18.74 -18.07 -1.23
C VAL A 52 -18.62 -16.87 -0.30
N GLU A 53 -19.38 -16.92 0.80
CA GLU A 53 -19.29 -15.95 1.88
C GLU A 53 -18.03 -16.20 2.71
N PHE A 54 -17.29 -15.14 3.01
CA PHE A 54 -16.15 -15.21 3.93
C PHE A 54 -16.68 -15.05 5.35
N LEU A 55 -16.61 -16.13 6.13
CA LEU A 55 -16.97 -16.10 7.54
C LEU A 55 -15.71 -15.81 8.37
N ILE A 56 -15.81 -14.87 9.31
CA ILE A 56 -14.74 -14.57 10.26
C ILE A 56 -15.02 -15.38 11.52
N ASP A 57 -14.35 -16.52 11.65
CA ASP A 57 -14.42 -17.34 12.86
C ASP A 57 -13.67 -16.64 14.00
N LEU A 58 -14.39 -16.37 15.09
CA LEU A 58 -13.79 -15.84 16.30
C LEU A 58 -13.31 -16.99 17.17
N VAL A 59 -12.13 -16.83 17.78
CA VAL A 59 -11.72 -17.72 18.86
C VAL A 59 -12.75 -17.63 20.00
N PRO A 60 -13.05 -18.73 20.71
CA PRO A 60 -13.92 -18.69 21.88
C PRO A 60 -13.47 -17.58 22.85
N ASP A 61 -14.45 -16.85 23.40
CA ASP A 61 -14.26 -15.72 24.32
C ASP A 61 -13.64 -14.44 23.73
N ALA A 62 -13.48 -14.34 22.40
CA ALA A 62 -13.04 -13.09 21.77
C ALA A 62 -14.08 -11.96 21.97
N ALA A 63 -13.66 -10.89 22.63
CA ALA A 63 -14.45 -9.67 22.78
C ALA A 63 -14.21 -8.69 21.61
N PRO A 64 -15.22 -7.92 21.18
CA PRO A 64 -15.03 -6.85 20.20
C PRO A 64 -14.02 -5.81 20.68
N VAL A 65 -13.16 -5.36 19.76
CA VAL A 65 -12.15 -4.34 20.05
C VAL A 65 -12.65 -2.98 19.57
N ALA A 66 -12.76 -2.02 20.49
CA ALA A 66 -12.98 -0.62 20.19
C ALA A 66 -11.74 0.19 20.56
N ARG A 67 -11.19 0.94 19.60
CA ARG A 67 -10.05 1.85 19.82
C ARG A 67 -10.39 3.22 19.24
N ALA A 68 -9.93 4.28 19.91
CA ALA A 68 -10.06 5.62 19.37
C ALA A 68 -9.24 5.75 18.07
N PRO A 69 -9.75 6.47 17.04
CA PRO A 69 -8.98 6.78 15.85
C PRO A 69 -7.71 7.57 16.19
N TYR A 70 -6.67 7.38 15.40
CA TYR A 70 -5.46 8.21 15.49
C TYR A 70 -5.76 9.64 15.04
N ARG A 71 -4.99 10.60 15.57
CA ARG A 71 -5.05 11.98 15.10
C ARG A 71 -4.37 12.07 13.74
N LEU A 72 -5.11 12.57 12.76
CA LEU A 72 -4.63 12.83 11.40
C LEU A 72 -4.53 14.33 11.19
N ALA A 73 -3.55 14.77 10.39
CA ALA A 73 -3.49 16.14 9.91
C ALA A 73 -4.68 16.43 8.95
N PRO A 74 -5.06 17.71 8.73
CA PRO A 74 -6.16 18.03 7.83
C PRO A 74 -6.01 17.48 6.40
N SER A 75 -4.78 17.42 5.87
CA SER A 75 -4.51 16.84 4.55
C SER A 75 -4.74 15.33 4.50
N GLU A 76 -4.32 14.62 5.54
CA GLU A 76 -4.50 13.16 5.65
C GLU A 76 -5.97 12.80 5.85
N MET A 77 -6.73 13.60 6.63
CA MET A 77 -8.18 13.41 6.74
C MET A 77 -8.89 13.62 5.41
N LYS A 78 -8.46 14.59 4.61
CA LYS A 78 -9.02 14.82 3.28
C LYS A 78 -8.75 13.62 2.37
N GLU A 79 -7.50 13.17 2.31
CA GLU A 79 -7.12 12.00 1.51
C GLU A 79 -7.90 10.75 1.93
N LEU A 80 -8.04 10.50 3.23
CA LEU A 80 -8.84 9.39 3.75
C LEU A 80 -10.31 9.50 3.33
N ALA A 81 -10.89 10.70 3.36
CA ALA A 81 -12.26 10.91 2.94
C ALA A 81 -12.44 10.65 1.43
N ASP A 82 -11.49 11.12 0.61
CA ASP A 82 -11.49 10.89 -0.83
C ASP A 82 -11.39 9.37 -1.13
N GLN A 83 -10.50 8.64 -0.44
CA GLN A 83 -10.37 7.18 -0.57
C GLN A 83 -11.63 6.42 -0.15
N LEU A 84 -12.30 6.85 0.92
CA LEU A 84 -13.55 6.23 1.37
C LEU A 84 -14.71 6.47 0.40
N GLN A 85 -14.67 7.53 -0.40
CA GLN A 85 -15.66 7.81 -1.45
C GLN A 85 -15.45 6.92 -2.70
N GLU A 86 -14.23 6.43 -2.91
CA GLU A 86 -13.88 5.52 -4.01
C GLU A 86 -14.22 4.04 -3.74
N LEU A 87 -14.55 3.69 -2.49
CA LEU A 87 -15.07 2.36 -2.10
C LEU A 87 -16.53 2.21 -2.52
#